data_AF-A0A495J7C2-F1
#
_entry.id   AF-A0A495J7C2-F1
#
_cell.length_a   1.000
_cell.length_b   1.000
_cell.length_c   1.000
_cell.angle_alpha   90.00
_cell.angle_beta   90.00
_cell.angle_gamma   90.00
#
_symmetry.space_group_name_H-M   'P 1'
#
loop_
_entity.id
_entity.type
_entity.pdbx_description
1 polymer ?
#
loop_
_entity_poly.entity_id
_entity_poly.type
_entity_poly.pdbx_seq_one_letter_code
_entity_poly.pdbx_strand_id
1 'polypeptide(L)'
;MVADNEKLNLLIQQLQKGSEFAFTSIYDFYSHQLYRNLLRLVKDEEIAQELLQDLFLKIWENRHNIKLDTSFKSYLYKIAENLVYGHFRKMAKDKRLIESLVLSSTAFRADALGICFSD
;
A
#
# COMPACT_ATOMS: atom_id res chain seq x y z
N MET A 1 8.39 17.82 -25.61
CA MET A 1 7.55 17.44 -24.45
C MET A 1 6.14 16.93 -24.82
N VAL A 2 5.64 17.11 -26.06
CA VAL A 2 4.29 16.61 -26.45
C VAL A 2 4.29 15.10 -26.79
N ALA A 3 5.37 14.57 -27.38
CA ALA A 3 5.46 13.17 -27.80
C ALA A 3 5.39 12.14 -26.66
N ASP A 4 5.87 12.50 -25.46
CA ASP A 4 5.87 11.58 -24.31
C ASP A 4 4.46 11.34 -23.74
N ASN A 5 3.59 12.37 -23.78
CA ASN A 5 2.21 12.25 -23.30
C ASN A 5 1.33 11.41 -24.24
N GLU A 6 1.54 11.54 -25.56
CA GLU A 6 0.79 10.76 -26.54
C GLU A 6 1.15 9.26 -26.46
N LYS A 7 2.45 8.96 -26.36
CA LYS A 7 2.93 7.59 -26.13
C LYS A 7 2.36 6.99 -24.84
N LEU A 8 2.36 7.74 -23.74
CA LEU A 8 1.79 7.29 -22.47
C LEU A 8 0.29 6.99 -22.59
N ASN A 9 -0.48 7.87 -23.25
CA ASN A 9 -1.91 7.65 -23.46
C ASN A 9 -2.18 6.37 -24.28
N LEU A 10 -1.37 6.09 -25.30
CA LEU A 10 -1.49 4.85 -26.07
C LEU A 10 -1.20 3.62 -25.21
N LEU A 11 -0.18 3.66 -24.35
CA LEU A 11 0.10 2.57 -23.40
C LEU A 11 -1.07 2.38 -22.43
N ILE A 12 -1.69 3.44 -21.93
CA ILE A 12 -2.85 3.34 -21.04
C ILE A 12 -4.04 2.69 -21.75
N GLN A 13 -4.32 3.07 -23.00
CA GLN A 13 -5.39 2.45 -23.79
C GLN A 13 -5.12 0.97 -24.06
N GLN A 14 -3.87 0.59 -24.30
CA GLN A 14 -3.47 -0.80 -24.48
C GLN A 14 -3.57 -1.59 -23.16
N LEU A 15 -3.18 -0.98 -22.04
CA LEU A 15 -3.33 -1.54 -20.70
C LEU A 15 -4.80 -1.83 -20.39
N GLN A 16 -5.70 -0.89 -20.70
CA GLN A 16 -7.16 -1.07 -20.55
C GLN A 16 -7.70 -2.25 -21.34
N LYS A 17 -7.05 -2.61 -22.46
CA LYS A 17 -7.36 -3.79 -23.29
C LYS A 17 -6.66 -5.07 -22.82
N GLY A 18 -5.90 -5.02 -21.72
CA GLY A 18 -5.19 -6.17 -21.16
C GLY A 18 -3.82 -6.44 -21.79
N SER A 19 -3.20 -5.47 -22.45
CA SER A 19 -1.84 -5.64 -22.98
C SER A 19 -0.80 -5.73 -21.85
N GLU A 20 -0.17 -6.90 -21.73
CA GLU A 20 0.95 -7.12 -20.81
C GLU A 20 2.15 -6.23 -21.15
N PHE A 21 2.46 -6.04 -22.43
CA PHE A 21 3.53 -5.15 -22.88
C PHE A 21 3.34 -3.72 -22.37
N ALA A 22 2.10 -3.21 -22.44
CA ALA A 22 1.79 -1.88 -21.97
C ALA A 22 1.92 -1.78 -20.45
N PHE A 23 1.50 -2.82 -19.72
CA PHE A 23 1.69 -2.92 -18.28
C PHE A 23 3.17 -2.89 -17.89
N THR A 24 4.01 -3.73 -18.52
CA THR A 24 5.46 -3.76 -18.27
C THR A 24 6.10 -2.42 -18.58
N SER A 25 5.74 -1.79 -19.71
CA SER A 25 6.26 -0.46 -20.07
C SER A 25 5.92 0.62 -19.03
N ILE A 26 4.70 0.57 -18.49
CA ILE A 26 4.26 1.47 -17.42
C ILE A 26 4.99 1.15 -16.11
N TYR A 27 5.17 -0.13 -15.79
CA TYR A 27 5.91 -0.59 -14.62
C TYR A 27 7.35 -0.08 -14.66
N ASP A 28 8.08 -0.30 -15.75
CA ASP A 28 9.48 0.10 -15.90
C ASP A 28 9.65 1.62 -15.75
N PHE A 29 8.69 2.40 -16.24
CA PHE A 29 8.74 3.85 -16.17
C PHE A 29 8.47 4.40 -14.76
N TYR A 30 7.49 3.83 -14.04
CA TYR A 30 7.03 4.40 -12.77
C TYR A 30 7.55 3.70 -11.51
N SER A 31 7.94 2.43 -11.60
CA SER A 31 8.28 1.57 -10.45
C SER A 31 9.35 2.19 -9.56
N HIS A 32 10.48 2.63 -10.13
CA HIS A 32 11.57 3.22 -9.37
C HIS A 32 11.18 4.50 -8.64
N GLN A 33 10.42 5.39 -9.29
CA GLN A 33 9.99 6.65 -8.68
C GLN A 33 8.93 6.42 -7.59
N LEU A 34 8.01 5.48 -7.80
CA LEU A 34 7.02 5.09 -6.81
C LEU A 34 7.67 4.39 -5.61
N TYR A 35 8.60 3.47 -5.85
CA TYR A 35 9.37 2.79 -4.81
C TYR A 35 10.08 3.79 -3.90
N ARG A 36 10.83 4.74 -4.47
CA ARG A 36 11.50 5.78 -3.67
C ARG A 36 10.52 6.62 -2.84
N ASN A 37 9.34 6.91 -3.38
CA ASN A 37 8.32 7.61 -2.63
C ASN A 37 7.75 6.77 -1.48
N LEU A 38 7.42 5.50 -1.75
CA LEU A 38 6.93 4.56 -0.74
C LEU A 38 7.96 4.37 0.37
N LEU A 39 9.22 4.11 0.02
CA LEU A 39 10.33 3.96 0.96
C LEU A 39 10.48 5.19 1.86
N ARG A 40 10.36 6.39 1.32
CA ARG A 40 10.40 7.64 2.12
C ARG A 40 9.25 7.71 3.13
N LEU A 41 8.07 7.19 2.78
CA LEU A 41 6.87 7.24 3.62
C LEU A 41 6.89 6.17 4.71
N VAL A 42 7.23 4.92 4.36
CA VAL A 42 7.16 3.77 5.30
C VAL A 42 8.47 3.50 6.01
N LYS A 43 9.60 3.97 5.47
CA LYS A 43 10.96 3.84 6.05
C LYS A 43 11.40 2.38 6.28
N ASP A 44 10.86 1.47 5.49
CA ASP A 44 11.15 0.04 5.53
C ASP A 44 11.16 -0.49 4.08
N GLU A 45 12.22 -1.20 3.70
CA GLU A 45 12.42 -1.67 2.32
C GLU A 45 11.47 -2.80 1.94
N GLU A 46 11.25 -3.75 2.85
CA GLU A 46 10.36 -4.89 2.61
C GLU A 46 8.92 -4.41 2.44
N ILE A 47 8.48 -3.52 3.32
CA ILE A 47 7.14 -2.92 3.25
C ILE A 47 7.00 -2.04 2.01
N ALA A 48 8.02 -1.26 1.66
CA ALA A 48 7.96 -0.45 0.44
C ALA A 48 7.84 -1.32 -0.83
N GLN A 49 8.54 -2.45 -0.87
CA GLN A 49 8.48 -3.40 -1.97
C GLN A 49 7.14 -4.13 -2.03
N GLU A 50 6.57 -4.54 -0.88
CA GLU A 50 5.23 -5.12 -0.78
C GLU A 50 4.17 -4.15 -1.30
N LEU A 51 4.18 -2.90 -0.83
CA LEU A 51 3.21 -1.88 -1.26
C LEU A 51 3.35 -1.52 -2.74
N LEU A 52 4.58 -1.57 -3.29
CA LEU A 52 4.79 -1.36 -4.72
C LEU A 52 4.14 -2.49 -5.54
N GLN A 53 4.31 -3.74 -5.11
CA GLN A 53 3.68 -4.89 -5.76
C GLN A 53 2.16 -4.78 -5.70
N ASP A 54 1.60 -4.50 -4.51
CA ASP A 54 0.15 -4.29 -4.32
C ASP A 54 -0.40 -3.18 -5.20
N LEU A 55 0.35 -2.08 -5.38
CA LEU A 55 -0.03 -0.98 -6.25
C LEU A 55 -0.19 -1.45 -7.69
N PHE A 56 0.79 -2.16 -8.22
CA PHE A 56 0.76 -2.63 -9.61
C PHE A 56 -0.24 -3.76 -9.82
N LEU A 57 -0.43 -4.64 -8.84
CA LEU A 57 -1.52 -5.63 -8.85
C LEU A 57 -2.88 -4.93 -8.93
N LYS A 58 -3.12 -3.91 -8.10
CA LYS A 58 -4.37 -3.12 -8.15
C LYS A 58 -4.58 -2.45 -9.51
N ILE A 59 -3.52 -1.96 -10.14
CA ILE A 59 -3.61 -1.37 -11.48
C ILE A 59 -4.00 -2.44 -12.49
N TRP A 60 -3.37 -3.61 -12.45
CA TRP A 60 -3.68 -4.71 -13.35
C TRP A 60 -5.13 -5.17 -13.17
N GLU A 61 -5.57 -5.43 -11.93
CA GLU A 61 -6.94 -5.87 -11.63
C GLU A 61 -7.99 -4.85 -12.10
N ASN A 62 -7.74 -3.55 -11.89
CA ASN A 62 -8.68 -2.48 -12.23
C ASN A 62 -8.47 -1.92 -13.64
N ARG A 63 -7.58 -2.51 -14.46
CA ARG A 63 -7.12 -1.92 -15.73
C ARG A 63 -8.25 -1.50 -16.67
N HIS A 64 -9.31 -2.29 -16.80
CA HIS A 64 -10.45 -2.01 -17.67
C HIS A 64 -11.29 -0.81 -17.22
N ASN A 65 -11.22 -0.45 -15.93
CA ASN A 65 -12.02 0.59 -15.30
C ASN A 65 -11.22 1.87 -15.02
N ILE A 66 -9.98 1.96 -15.46
CA ILE A 66 -9.15 3.16 -15.27
C ILE A 66 -9.81 4.33 -16.00
N LYS A 67 -10.37 5.27 -15.24
CA LYS A 67 -10.86 6.57 -15.74
C LYS A 67 -9.90 7.65 -15.28
N LEU A 68 -9.36 8.40 -16.24
CA LEU A 68 -8.39 9.45 -15.96
C LEU A 68 -9.08 10.81 -15.97
N ASP A 69 -9.58 11.20 -14.80
CA ASP A 69 -10.06 12.57 -14.56
C ASP A 69 -8.88 13.53 -14.30
N THR A 70 -7.70 12.97 -13.99
CA THR A 70 -6.43 13.68 -13.75
C THR A 70 -5.29 13.00 -14.48
N SER A 71 -4.05 13.51 -14.36
CA SER A 71 -2.87 12.84 -14.93
C SER A 71 -2.71 11.41 -14.42
N PHE A 72 -2.20 10.50 -15.28
CA PHE A 72 -1.93 9.11 -14.89
C PHE A 72 -0.96 9.03 -13.71
N LYS A 73 0.03 9.93 -13.67
CA LYS A 73 0.94 10.06 -12.52
C LYS A 73 0.16 10.34 -11.22
N SER A 74 -0.74 11.32 -11.22
CA SER A 74 -1.57 11.65 -10.05
C SER A 74 -2.41 10.45 -9.61
N TYR A 75 -2.96 9.70 -10.56
CA TYR A 75 -3.70 8.46 -10.30
C TYR A 75 -2.83 7.42 -9.56
N LEU A 76 -1.60 7.16 -10.03
CA LEU A 76 -0.68 6.23 -9.38
C LEU A 76 -0.33 6.65 -7.95
N TYR A 77 0.00 7.93 -7.74
CA TYR A 77 0.34 8.44 -6.42
C TYR A 77 -0.83 8.38 -5.44
N LYS A 78 -2.06 8.60 -5.90
CA LYS A 78 -3.26 8.44 -5.07
C LYS A 78 -3.43 6.99 -4.61
N ILE A 79 -3.18 6.00 -5.47
CA ILE A 79 -3.20 4.59 -5.07
C ILE A 79 -2.10 4.30 -4.04
N ALA A 80 -0.88 4.80 -4.28
CA ALA A 80 0.25 4.63 -3.37
C ALA A 80 -0.04 5.19 -1.97
N GLU A 81 -0.57 6.41 -1.89
CA GLU A 81 -0.95 7.03 -0.61
C GLU A 81 -2.04 6.23 0.10
N ASN A 82 -3.07 5.78 -0.62
CA ASN A 82 -4.14 4.96 -0.04
C ASN A 82 -3.61 3.64 0.54
N LEU A 83 -2.64 3.01 -0.14
CA LEU A 83 -1.98 1.80 0.33
C LEU A 83 -1.16 2.06 1.61
N VAL A 84 -0.36 3.13 1.63
CA VAL A 84 0.40 3.54 2.82
C VAL A 84 -0.53 3.83 4.00
N TYR A 85 -1.61 4.58 3.80
CA TYR A 85 -2.59 4.84 4.86
C TYR A 85 -3.29 3.56 5.31
N GLY A 86 -3.59 2.64 4.39
CA GLY A 86 -4.11 1.31 4.70
C GLY A 86 -3.17 0.53 5.60
N HIS A 87 -1.89 0.50 5.25
CA HIS A 87 -0.83 -0.16 6.01
C HIS A 87 -0.72 0.42 7.44
N PHE A 88 -0.60 1.74 7.60
CA PHE A 88 -0.51 2.35 8.93
C PHE A 88 -1.77 2.14 9.78
N ARG A 89 -2.96 2.16 9.17
CA ARG A 89 -4.20 1.82 9.88
C ARG A 89 -4.19 0.37 10.39
N LYS A 90 -3.70 -0.57 9.57
CA LYS A 90 -3.55 -1.97 9.95
C LYS A 90 -2.58 -2.12 11.12
N MET A 91 -1.39 -1.54 11.02
CA MET A 91 -0.39 -1.55 12.12
C MET A 91 -0.96 -1.00 13.42
N ALA A 92 -1.67 0.13 13.37
CA ALA A 92 -2.29 0.73 14.56
C ALA A 92 -3.36 -0.17 15.18
N LYS A 93 -4.15 -0.86 14.35
CA LYS A 93 -5.15 -1.84 14.80
C LYS A 93 -4.48 -3.05 15.44
N ASP A 94 -3.45 -3.60 14.81
CA ASP A 94 -2.73 -4.78 15.29
C ASP A 94 -2.03 -4.48 16.63
N LYS A 95 -1.43 -3.30 16.78
CA LYS A 95 -0.86 -2.83 18.05
C LYS A 95 -1.91 -2.79 19.18
N ARG A 96 -3.08 -2.20 18.92
CA ARG A 96 -4.17 -2.14 19.92
C ARG A 96 -4.70 -3.53 20.29
N LEU A 97 -4.78 -4.44 19.32
CA LEU A 97 -5.19 -5.82 19.56
C LEU A 97 -4.18 -6.52 20.47
N ILE A 98 -2.88 -6.38 20.20
CA ILE A 98 -1.81 -6.94 21.04
C ILE A 98 -1.88 -6.36 22.46
N GLU A 99 -2.00 -5.05 22.61
CA GLU A 99 -2.15 -4.39 23.92
C GLU A 99 -3.34 -4.95 24.71
N SER A 100 -4.50 -5.11 24.06
CA SER A 100 -5.70 -5.67 24.69
C SER A 100 -5.50 -7.13 25.13
N LEU A 101 -4.86 -7.96 24.30
CA LEU A 101 -4.60 -9.37 24.61
C LEU A 101 -3.60 -9.49 25.77
N VAL A 102 -2.54 -8.69 25.79
CA VAL A 102 -1.57 -8.64 26.89
C VAL A 102 -2.25 -8.23 28.20
N LEU A 103 -3.09 -7.18 28.21
CA LEU A 103 -3.82 -6.76 29.42
C LEU A 103 -4.77 -7.85 29.94
N SER A 104 -5.51 -8.51 29.04
CA SER A 104 -6.45 -9.57 29.42
C SER A 104 -5.74 -10.83 29.96
N SER A 105 -4.52 -11.11 29.49
CA SER A 105 -3.74 -12.28 29.93
C SER A 105 -2.96 -12.04 31.23
N THR A 106 -2.55 -10.80 31.52
CA THR A 106 -1.91 -10.46 32.80
C THR A 106 -2.90 -10.35 33.95
N ALA A 107 -4.13 -9.89 33.69
CA ALA A 107 -5.22 -9.86 34.67
C ALA A 107 -5.49 -11.24 35.28
N PHE A 108 -5.40 -12.31 34.48
CA PHE A 108 -5.55 -13.69 34.95
C PHE A 108 -4.48 -14.15 35.94
N ARG A 109 -3.26 -13.57 35.92
CA ARG A 109 -2.18 -13.95 36.85
C ARG A 109 -2.29 -13.27 38.21
N ALA A 110 -2.91 -12.09 38.28
CA ALA A 110 -3.10 -11.37 39.55
C ALA A 110 -4.12 -12.05 40.45
N ASP A 111 -5.22 -12.55 39.89
CA ASP A 111 -6.25 -13.27 40.65
C ASP A 111 -5.79 -14.68 41.10
N ALA A 112 -4.84 -15.29 40.38
CA ALA A 112 -4.29 -16.61 40.69
C ALA A 112 -3.24 -16.61 41.82
N LEU A 113 -2.67 -15.45 42.19
CA LEU A 113 -1.62 -15.39 43.22
C LEU A 113 -2.13 -15.17 44.64
N GLY A 114 -3.42 -14.83 44.86
CA GLY A 114 -4.03 -14.85 46.20
C GLY A 114 -3.22 -14.14 47.30
N ILE A 115 -2.40 -13.14 46.95
CA ILE A 115 -1.65 -12.37 47.95
C ILE A 115 -2.62 -11.34 48.50
N CYS A 116 -3.38 -11.75 49.52
CA CYS A 116 -3.94 -10.83 50.50
C CYS A 116 -2.77 -10.04 51.09
N PHE A 117 -2.63 -8.78 50.68
CA PHE A 117 -2.04 -7.77 51.56
C PHE A 117 -3.12 -7.42 52.58
N SER A 118 -3.05 -8.05 53.75
CA SER A 118 -3.75 -7.60 54.95
C SER A 118 -2.76 -6.83 55.82
N ASP A 119 -3.27 -5.73 56.39
CA ASP A 119 -2.60 -4.71 57.21
C ASP A 119 -1.70 -5.25 58.34
#